data_AF-A0A917JVJ9-F1
#
_entry.id   AF-A0A917JVJ9-F1
#
_cell.length_a   1.000
_cell.length_b   1.000
_cell.length_c   1.000
_cell.angle_alpha   90.00
_cell.angle_beta   90.00
_cell.angle_gamma   90.00
#
_symmetry.space_group_name_H-M   'P 1'
#
loop_
_entity.id
_entity.type
_entity.pdbx_description
1 polymer ?
#
loop_
_entity_poly.entity_id
_entity_poly.type
_entity_poly.pdbx_seq_one_letter_code
_entity_poly.pdbx_strand_id
1 'polypeptide(L)'
;MRRYYIKYYFIFLLFWSPFSTADKVLIINSYHSDYTWSAECRQGFDEHVDPKHDVDYFEMDTKRIPPSEFRQKALSALDEVQRRKPDIVVLMDDNALRLLGDSISKLNIPVVFMGINNNPRLYFSSGVLPLNVTGVLERPLLERSAASIFHILTPKTKKILLMMDNGVTSDAIIQTSLYGKSAIHRSNYVVDTYLTNSYSDWKNKVNTISDKDYDALIISNYAALKDDNDKQVPLDSTSRWTSQHSSIPLFAFWKYSVGKGKAIGGLLMRGYDQGKHAALILNESLATGRIPKVTTPIRGEYIYSKSELYRWGLTLSPRLKKRAKFIE
;
A
#
# COMPACT_ATOMS: atom_id res chain seq x y z
N MET A 1 6.92 -30.99 79.41
CA MET A 1 7.24 -31.62 78.11
C MET A 1 6.00 -31.62 77.22
N ARG A 2 5.96 -30.79 76.17
CA ARG A 2 5.23 -31.05 74.91
C ARG A 2 5.63 -29.98 73.89
N ARG A 3 6.52 -30.35 72.97
CA ARG A 3 6.92 -29.54 71.82
C ARG A 3 5.89 -29.75 70.72
N TYR A 4 5.26 -28.68 70.24
CA TYR A 4 4.42 -28.71 69.05
C TYR A 4 5.30 -28.42 67.82
N TYR A 5 5.42 -29.39 66.91
CA TYR A 5 6.11 -29.22 65.64
C TYR A 5 5.10 -28.77 64.58
N ILE A 6 5.20 -27.53 64.12
CA ILE A 6 4.45 -27.03 62.97
C ILE A 6 5.17 -27.54 61.71
N LYS A 7 4.56 -28.50 61.00
CA LYS A 7 5.02 -28.93 59.68
C LYS A 7 4.51 -27.93 58.63
N TYR A 8 5.42 -27.12 58.08
CA TYR A 8 5.13 -26.31 56.89
C TYR A 8 5.22 -27.23 55.66
N TYR A 9 4.08 -27.49 55.02
CA TYR A 9 4.06 -28.09 53.69
C TYR A 9 4.33 -26.99 52.65
N PHE A 10 5.51 -27.03 52.04
CA PHE A 10 5.81 -26.25 50.84
C PHE A 10 5.03 -26.86 49.67
N ILE A 11 3.95 -26.21 49.24
CA ILE A 11 3.27 -26.53 47.99
C ILE A 11 4.12 -25.94 46.87
N PHE A 12 4.80 -26.80 46.11
CA PHE A 12 5.41 -26.43 44.84
C PHE A 12 4.29 -26.10 43.83
N LEU A 13 4.03 -24.81 43.61
CA LEU A 13 3.26 -24.36 42.46
C LEU A 13 4.10 -24.63 41.20
N LEU A 14 3.80 -25.74 40.52
CA LEU A 14 4.23 -25.97 39.15
C LEU A 14 3.64 -24.86 38.29
N PHE A 15 4.47 -23.87 37.94
CA PHE A 15 4.17 -22.94 36.87
C PHE A 15 4.05 -23.77 35.59
N TRP A 16 2.83 -24.13 35.22
CA TRP A 16 2.52 -24.49 33.84
C TRP A 16 2.91 -23.28 33.00
N SER A 17 4.03 -23.36 32.30
CA SER A 17 4.26 -22.52 31.13
C SER A 17 3.05 -22.75 30.23
N PRO A 18 2.24 -21.73 29.93
CA PRO A 18 1.22 -21.89 28.91
C PRO A 18 1.97 -22.35 27.65
N PHE A 19 1.66 -23.56 27.18
CA PHE A 19 1.95 -23.91 25.81
C PHE A 19 1.36 -22.78 24.97
N SER A 20 2.22 -21.97 24.34
CA SER A 20 1.78 -20.96 23.39
C SER A 20 1.13 -21.73 22.25
N THR A 21 -0.20 -21.86 22.28
CA THR A 21 -0.95 -22.40 21.16
C THR A 21 -0.71 -21.51 19.94
N ALA A 22 -0.66 -22.12 18.77
CA ALA A 22 -0.64 -21.39 17.51
C ALA A 22 -1.98 -20.63 17.39
N ASP A 23 -1.91 -19.30 17.32
CA ASP A 23 -3.08 -18.50 16.95
C ASP A 23 -3.38 -18.66 15.46
N LYS A 24 -4.67 -18.68 15.12
CA LYS A 24 -5.16 -18.74 13.74
C LYS A 24 -5.31 -17.34 13.16
N VAL A 25 -4.57 -17.07 12.10
CA VAL A 25 -4.59 -15.82 11.36
C VAL A 25 -5.27 -16.05 10.03
N LEU A 26 -6.31 -15.29 9.72
CA LEU A 26 -6.89 -15.26 8.38
C LEU A 26 -6.60 -13.93 7.70
N ILE A 27 -5.87 -13.97 6.59
CA ILE A 27 -5.61 -12.81 5.74
C ILE A 27 -6.59 -12.79 4.58
N ILE A 28 -7.38 -11.71 4.49
CA ILE A 28 -8.32 -11.49 3.39
C ILE A 28 -7.78 -10.36 2.52
N ASN A 29 -7.40 -10.72 1.30
CA ASN A 29 -6.82 -9.81 0.32
C ASN A 29 -7.89 -9.30 -0.66
N SER A 30 -7.91 -7.98 -0.88
CA SER A 30 -8.77 -7.37 -1.89
C SER A 30 -8.52 -7.93 -3.29
N TYR A 31 -7.28 -8.30 -3.60
CA TYR A 31 -6.81 -8.66 -4.95
C TYR A 31 -6.21 -10.07 -4.98
N HIS A 32 -5.88 -10.55 -6.18
CA HIS A 32 -5.23 -11.84 -6.41
C HIS A 32 -3.72 -11.78 -6.11
N SER A 33 -3.13 -12.93 -5.76
CA SER A 33 -1.69 -13.05 -5.42
C SER A 33 -0.73 -12.65 -6.54
N ASP A 34 -1.10 -12.79 -7.81
CA ASP A 34 -0.23 -12.35 -8.93
C ASP A 34 -0.12 -10.82 -9.03
N TYR A 35 -0.98 -10.06 -8.33
CA TYR A 35 -0.90 -8.61 -8.34
C TYR A 35 0.37 -8.18 -7.58
N THR A 36 1.29 -7.48 -8.25
CA THR A 36 2.64 -7.19 -7.71
C THR A 36 2.60 -6.56 -6.31
N TRP A 37 1.65 -5.66 -6.05
CA TRP A 37 1.47 -5.07 -4.72
C TRP A 37 1.09 -6.12 -3.67
N SER A 38 0.12 -6.98 -3.99
CA SER A 38 -0.33 -8.10 -3.15
C SER A 38 0.78 -9.08 -2.84
N ALA A 39 1.59 -9.44 -3.84
CA ALA A 39 2.75 -10.30 -3.66
C ALA A 39 3.80 -9.68 -2.72
N GLU A 40 4.11 -8.39 -2.88
CA GLU A 40 5.10 -7.69 -2.04
C GLU A 40 4.63 -7.57 -0.58
N CYS A 41 3.36 -7.23 -0.34
CA CYS A 41 2.80 -7.19 1.02
C CYS A 41 2.80 -8.58 1.66
N ARG A 42 2.38 -9.61 0.92
CA ARG A 42 2.41 -11.00 1.40
C ARG A 42 3.83 -11.41 1.79
N GLN A 43 4.81 -11.17 0.93
CA GLN A 43 6.22 -11.46 1.24
C GLN A 43 6.67 -10.76 2.53
N GLY A 44 6.39 -9.47 2.67
CA GLY A 44 6.77 -8.72 3.86
C GLY A 44 6.12 -9.25 5.14
N PHE A 45 4.87 -9.71 5.04
CA PHE A 45 4.12 -10.31 6.15
C PHE A 45 4.69 -11.68 6.52
N ASP A 46 4.78 -12.59 5.56
CA ASP A 46 5.23 -13.98 5.75
C ASP A 46 6.65 -14.06 6.33
N GLU A 47 7.55 -13.14 5.95
CA GLU A 47 8.92 -13.08 6.48
C GLU A 47 9.02 -12.58 7.94
N HIS A 48 7.96 -11.97 8.49
CA HIS A 48 8.01 -11.30 9.81
C HIS A 48 6.94 -11.73 10.80
N VAL A 49 5.91 -12.47 10.37
CA VAL A 49 4.96 -13.10 11.30
C VAL A 49 5.69 -14.16 12.13
N ASP A 50 5.35 -14.27 13.42
CA ASP A 50 5.94 -15.32 14.25
C ASP A 50 5.56 -16.69 13.66
N PRO A 51 6.54 -17.55 13.31
CA PRO A 51 6.30 -18.82 12.61
C PRO A 51 5.45 -19.82 13.41
N LYS A 52 5.18 -19.56 14.69
CA LYS A 52 4.24 -20.36 15.49
C LYS A 52 2.78 -20.16 15.09
N HIS A 53 2.41 -19.06 14.45
CA HIS A 53 1.03 -18.76 14.08
C HIS A 53 0.63 -19.53 12.81
N ASP A 54 -0.62 -19.96 12.74
CA ASP A 54 -1.19 -20.64 11.57
C ASP A 54 -1.84 -19.60 10.66
N VAL A 55 -1.30 -19.40 9.46
CA VAL A 55 -1.68 -18.30 8.56
C VAL A 55 -2.38 -18.83 7.31
N ASP A 56 -3.64 -18.45 7.16
CA ASP A 56 -4.47 -18.75 6.01
C ASP A 56 -4.72 -17.51 5.15
N TYR A 57 -4.96 -17.73 3.85
CA TYR A 57 -5.21 -16.67 2.88
C TYR A 57 -6.53 -16.87 2.16
N PHE A 58 -7.26 -15.77 1.95
CA PHE A 58 -8.44 -15.69 1.08
C PHE A 58 -8.31 -14.48 0.15
N GLU A 59 -8.56 -14.68 -1.14
CA GLU A 59 -8.48 -13.63 -2.15
C GLU A 59 -9.87 -13.27 -2.68
N MET A 60 -10.22 -11.98 -2.60
CA MET A 60 -11.51 -11.48 -3.12
C MET A 60 -11.48 -11.25 -4.63
N ASP A 61 -10.28 -11.11 -5.21
CA ASP A 61 -10.01 -10.88 -6.64
C ASP A 61 -10.77 -9.70 -7.27
N THR A 62 -10.95 -8.62 -6.52
CA THR A 62 -11.78 -7.45 -6.89
C THR A 62 -11.24 -6.62 -8.07
N LYS A 63 -10.07 -6.96 -8.62
CA LYS A 63 -9.53 -6.36 -9.85
C LYS A 63 -9.96 -7.10 -11.12
N ARG A 64 -10.32 -8.39 -11.00
CA ARG A 64 -10.70 -9.25 -12.13
C ARG A 64 -12.21 -9.49 -12.23
N ILE A 65 -12.98 -9.15 -11.19
CA ILE A 65 -14.45 -9.24 -11.17
C ILE A 65 -15.10 -7.85 -11.15
N PRO A 66 -16.35 -7.70 -11.62
CA PRO A 66 -17.06 -6.41 -11.59
C PRO A 66 -17.51 -6.01 -10.17
N PRO A 67 -17.69 -4.70 -9.89
CA PRO A 67 -18.16 -4.22 -8.59
C PRO A 67 -19.49 -4.80 -8.11
N SER A 68 -20.37 -5.22 -9.03
CA SER A 68 -21.63 -5.91 -8.70
C SER A 68 -21.44 -7.23 -7.95
N GLU A 69 -20.28 -7.88 -8.13
CA GLU A 69 -19.96 -9.17 -7.50
C GLU A 69 -19.22 -9.02 -6.16
N PHE A 70 -18.74 -7.81 -5.82
CA PHE A 70 -17.93 -7.58 -4.62
C PHE A 70 -18.64 -7.98 -3.34
N ARG A 71 -19.95 -7.72 -3.24
CA ARG A 71 -20.75 -8.10 -2.07
C ARG A 71 -20.81 -9.61 -1.90
N GLN A 72 -20.98 -10.35 -2.99
CA GLN A 72 -21.04 -11.81 -2.94
C GLN A 72 -19.68 -12.39 -2.50
N LYS A 73 -18.57 -11.86 -3.03
CA LYS A 73 -17.24 -12.26 -2.57
C LYS A 73 -16.97 -11.92 -1.11
N ALA A 74 -17.48 -10.78 -0.62
CA ALA A 74 -17.39 -10.44 0.79
C ALA A 74 -18.16 -11.44 1.67
N LEU A 75 -19.34 -11.91 1.23
CA LEU A 75 -20.08 -12.96 1.94
C LEU A 75 -19.27 -14.26 2.00
N SER A 76 -18.66 -14.69 0.89
CA SER A 76 -17.77 -15.86 0.90
C SER A 76 -16.57 -15.71 1.84
N ALA A 77 -16.02 -14.49 1.96
CA ALA A 77 -14.94 -14.22 2.92
C ALA A 77 -15.44 -14.30 4.38
N LEU A 78 -16.66 -13.85 4.66
CA LEU A 78 -17.28 -13.99 5.99
C LEU A 78 -17.58 -15.46 6.33
N ASP A 79 -17.97 -16.28 5.35
CA ASP A 79 -18.15 -17.72 5.56
C ASP A 79 -16.82 -18.37 5.97
N GLU A 80 -15.70 -17.95 5.37
CA GLU A 80 -14.37 -18.42 5.76
C GLU A 80 -13.99 -17.97 7.19
N VAL A 81 -14.34 -16.75 7.59
CA VAL A 81 -14.17 -16.28 8.98
C VAL A 81 -14.95 -17.17 9.95
N GLN A 82 -16.22 -17.49 9.64
CA GLN A 82 -17.05 -18.34 10.48
C GLN A 82 -16.55 -19.79 10.55
N ARG A 83 -16.10 -20.34 9.41
CA ARG A 83 -15.63 -21.72 9.30
C ARG A 83 -14.29 -21.92 10.00
N ARG A 84 -13.33 -21.01 9.81
CA ARG A 84 -11.97 -21.13 10.34
C ARG A 84 -11.86 -20.68 11.79
N LYS A 85 -12.72 -19.76 12.22
CA LYS A 85 -12.71 -19.12 13.55
C LYS A 85 -11.31 -18.58 13.90
N PRO A 86 -10.81 -17.61 13.10
CA PRO A 86 -9.49 -17.04 13.35
C PRO A 86 -9.49 -16.24 14.66
N ASP A 87 -8.35 -16.25 15.36
CA ASP A 87 -8.10 -15.44 16.55
C ASP A 87 -7.87 -13.97 16.18
N ILE A 88 -7.40 -13.71 14.94
CA ILE A 88 -7.21 -12.38 14.39
C ILE A 88 -7.38 -12.41 12.86
N VAL A 89 -7.95 -11.34 12.30
CA VAL A 89 -8.09 -11.18 10.84
C VAL A 89 -7.17 -10.06 10.35
N VAL A 90 -6.48 -10.30 9.23
CA VAL A 90 -5.75 -9.27 8.50
C VAL A 90 -6.52 -8.88 7.24
N LEU A 91 -6.87 -7.61 7.08
CA LEU A 91 -7.56 -7.10 5.89
C LEU A 91 -6.58 -6.30 5.01
N MET A 92 -6.33 -6.77 3.79
CA MET A 92 -5.39 -6.15 2.87
C MET A 92 -6.10 -5.34 1.77
N ASP A 93 -5.70 -4.07 1.66
CA ASP A 93 -6.20 -3.03 0.77
C ASP A 93 -7.68 -2.63 1.02
N ASP A 94 -8.09 -1.51 0.40
CA ASP A 94 -9.33 -0.80 0.74
C ASP A 94 -10.60 -1.63 0.54
N ASN A 95 -10.68 -2.54 -0.43
CA ASN A 95 -11.90 -3.32 -0.67
C ASN A 95 -12.17 -4.32 0.45
N ALA A 96 -11.15 -5.03 0.93
CA ALA A 96 -11.27 -5.96 2.05
C ALA A 96 -11.71 -5.22 3.32
N LEU A 97 -11.05 -4.11 3.67
CA LEU A 97 -11.42 -3.33 4.85
C LEU A 97 -12.82 -2.73 4.74
N ARG A 98 -13.16 -2.12 3.60
CA ARG A 98 -14.45 -1.48 3.37
C ARG A 98 -15.63 -2.46 3.41
N LEU A 99 -15.45 -3.66 2.88
CA LEU A 99 -16.53 -4.64 2.77
C LEU A 99 -16.68 -5.52 4.01
N LEU A 100 -15.62 -5.71 4.80
CA LEU A 100 -15.58 -6.70 5.86
C LEU A 100 -15.24 -6.13 7.24
N GLY A 101 -14.51 -5.02 7.31
CA GLY A 101 -13.96 -4.48 8.55
C GLY A 101 -15.01 -4.27 9.63
N ASP A 102 -16.12 -3.59 9.29
CA ASP A 102 -17.21 -3.31 10.21
C ASP A 102 -17.88 -4.61 10.70
N SER A 103 -18.20 -5.54 9.80
CA SER A 103 -18.82 -6.82 10.15
C SER A 103 -17.91 -7.69 11.05
N ILE A 104 -16.63 -7.82 10.71
CA ILE A 104 -15.68 -8.65 11.47
C ILE A 104 -15.41 -8.03 12.84
N SER A 105 -15.23 -6.70 12.91
CA SER A 105 -15.00 -6.02 14.19
C SER A 105 -16.16 -6.20 15.18
N LYS A 106 -17.41 -6.26 14.68
CA LYS A 106 -18.63 -6.49 15.48
C LYS A 106 -18.74 -7.91 16.03
N LEU A 107 -17.98 -8.87 15.47
CA LEU A 107 -17.82 -10.21 16.02
C LEU A 107 -16.79 -10.26 17.17
N ASN A 108 -16.24 -9.11 17.58
CA ASN A 108 -15.14 -8.98 18.55
C ASN A 108 -13.84 -9.69 18.13
N ILE A 109 -13.69 -10.03 16.86
CA ILE A 109 -12.42 -10.53 16.31
C ILE A 109 -11.51 -9.32 16.06
N PRO A 110 -10.28 -9.27 16.61
CA PRO A 110 -9.33 -8.23 16.31
C PRO A 110 -9.02 -8.15 14.80
N VAL A 111 -8.86 -6.93 14.29
CA VAL A 111 -8.55 -6.68 12.88
C VAL A 111 -7.27 -5.87 12.76
N VAL A 112 -6.33 -6.36 11.97
CA VAL A 112 -5.15 -5.61 11.51
C VAL A 112 -5.32 -5.33 10.02
N PHE A 113 -5.30 -4.07 9.59
CA PHE A 113 -5.32 -3.75 8.16
C PHE A 113 -3.94 -3.40 7.62
N MET A 114 -3.75 -3.53 6.30
CA MET A 114 -2.58 -3.03 5.59
C MET A 114 -2.94 -2.55 4.19
N GLY A 115 -2.13 -1.67 3.60
CA GLY A 115 -2.38 -1.19 2.23
C GLY A 115 -3.58 -0.25 2.10
N ILE A 116 -4.00 0.41 3.19
CA ILE A 116 -5.21 1.25 3.17
C ILE A 116 -4.89 2.66 2.69
N ASN A 117 -5.43 3.01 1.53
CA ASN A 117 -5.22 4.32 0.91
C ASN A 117 -6.13 5.39 1.52
N ASN A 118 -7.39 5.07 1.79
CA ASN A 118 -8.36 6.03 2.30
C ASN A 118 -8.24 6.28 3.82
N ASN A 119 -9.09 7.13 4.37
CA ASN A 119 -9.31 7.23 5.80
C ASN A 119 -10.15 6.00 6.25
N PRO A 120 -9.57 5.06 7.04
CA PRO A 120 -10.26 3.83 7.42
C PRO A 120 -11.53 4.08 8.23
N ARG A 121 -11.65 5.23 8.92
CA ARG A 121 -12.86 5.58 9.70
C ARG A 121 -14.13 5.64 8.85
N LEU A 122 -13.98 5.96 7.56
CA LEU A 122 -15.10 6.02 6.61
C LEU A 122 -15.67 4.64 6.26
N TYR A 123 -14.97 3.58 6.62
CA TYR A 123 -15.37 2.20 6.35
C TYR A 123 -16.17 1.55 7.47
N PHE A 124 -16.37 2.26 8.58
CA PHE A 124 -17.11 1.78 9.74
C PHE A 124 -18.40 2.58 9.88
N SER A 125 -19.52 1.91 10.16
CA SER A 125 -20.85 2.54 10.19
C SER A 125 -20.95 3.64 11.25
N SER A 126 -20.11 3.59 12.28
CA SER A 126 -20.03 4.57 13.37
C SER A 126 -19.24 5.85 12.99
N GLY A 127 -18.54 5.87 11.85
CA GLY A 127 -17.63 6.96 11.48
C GLY A 127 -16.37 7.04 12.35
N VAL A 128 -16.15 6.08 13.25
CA VAL A 128 -14.96 5.98 14.09
C VAL A 128 -14.33 4.59 13.94
N LEU A 129 -13.00 4.53 14.06
CA LEU A 129 -12.30 3.25 14.02
C LEU A 129 -12.56 2.49 15.34
N PRO A 130 -13.08 1.26 15.32
CA PRO A 130 -13.33 0.48 16.53
C PRO A 130 -12.03 0.17 17.30
N LEU A 131 -12.13 -0.05 18.61
CA LEU A 131 -10.97 -0.27 19.49
C LEU A 131 -10.20 -1.56 19.19
N ASN A 132 -10.87 -2.56 18.60
CA ASN A 132 -10.26 -3.81 18.17
C ASN A 132 -9.74 -3.77 16.72
N VAL A 133 -9.65 -2.58 16.11
CA VAL A 133 -9.17 -2.41 14.74
C VAL A 133 -7.97 -1.49 14.71
N THR A 134 -6.89 -1.94 14.06
CA THR A 134 -5.68 -1.16 13.82
C THR A 134 -5.04 -1.55 12.50
N GLY A 135 -3.88 -0.98 12.17
CA GLY A 135 -3.11 -1.41 11.02
C GLY A 135 -2.15 -0.39 10.45
N VAL A 136 -1.85 -0.58 9.17
CA VAL A 136 -0.85 0.16 8.42
C VAL A 136 -1.52 0.91 7.27
N LEU A 137 -1.33 2.23 7.25
CA LEU A 137 -1.84 3.09 6.19
C LEU A 137 -0.85 3.14 5.02
N GLU A 138 -1.38 3.07 3.80
CA GLU A 138 -0.65 3.40 2.57
C GLU A 138 -0.76 4.91 2.36
N ARG A 139 0.35 5.62 2.53
CA ARG A 139 0.42 7.06 2.25
C ARG A 139 1.52 7.29 1.23
N PRO A 140 1.17 7.47 -0.05
CA PRO A 140 2.17 7.80 -1.06
C PRO A 140 2.97 9.02 -0.65
N LEU A 141 4.30 8.93 -0.78
CA LEU A 141 5.21 9.99 -0.35
C LEU A 141 5.29 11.10 -1.41
N LEU A 142 4.15 11.58 -1.90
CA LEU A 142 4.03 12.47 -3.07
C LEU A 142 4.87 13.73 -2.93
N GLU A 143 4.72 14.49 -1.83
CA GLU A 143 5.53 15.69 -1.60
C GLU A 143 7.04 15.37 -1.50
N ARG A 144 7.42 14.28 -0.83
CA ARG A 144 8.84 13.88 -0.69
C ARG A 144 9.41 13.35 -2.01
N SER A 145 8.58 12.74 -2.85
CA SER A 145 8.96 12.21 -4.15
C SER A 145 9.14 13.35 -5.14
N ALA A 146 8.18 14.29 -5.21
CA ALA A 146 8.35 15.56 -5.90
C ALA A 146 9.61 16.28 -5.40
N ALA A 147 9.83 16.32 -4.08
CA ALA A 147 11.04 16.87 -3.48
C ALA A 147 12.34 16.23 -4.01
N SER A 148 12.34 14.91 -4.16
CA SER A 148 13.50 14.19 -4.68
C SER A 148 13.77 14.48 -6.16
N ILE A 149 12.72 14.65 -6.96
CA ILE A 149 12.81 15.05 -8.37
C ILE A 149 13.39 16.47 -8.48
N PHE A 150 13.19 17.35 -7.48
CA PHE A 150 13.88 18.65 -7.44
C PHE A 150 15.40 18.54 -7.38
N HIS A 151 15.97 17.43 -6.93
CA HIS A 151 17.43 17.26 -6.90
C HIS A 151 17.98 16.56 -8.15
N ILE A 152 17.13 16.22 -9.11
CA ILE A 152 17.51 15.49 -10.33
C ILE A 152 17.40 16.40 -11.56
N LEU A 153 16.31 17.17 -11.67
CA LEU A 153 16.09 18.03 -12.84
C LEU A 153 16.80 19.39 -12.69
N THR A 154 16.88 20.15 -13.78
CA THR A 154 17.28 21.55 -13.85
C THR A 154 16.31 22.23 -14.83
N PRO A 155 15.70 23.40 -14.54
CA PRO A 155 16.19 24.50 -13.70
C PRO A 155 15.49 24.67 -12.32
N LYS A 156 15.71 25.84 -11.66
CA LYS A 156 15.41 26.12 -10.24
C LYS A 156 13.93 25.99 -9.81
N THR A 157 12.99 26.38 -10.66
CA THR A 157 11.55 26.23 -10.42
C THR A 157 11.03 25.16 -11.35
N LYS A 158 10.28 24.20 -10.81
CA LYS A 158 9.81 23.06 -11.59
C LYS A 158 8.30 22.95 -11.60
N LYS A 159 7.73 22.79 -12.77
CA LYS A 159 6.33 22.48 -12.97
C LYS A 159 6.22 21.01 -13.36
N ILE A 160 5.60 20.22 -12.50
CA ILE A 160 5.49 18.78 -12.63
C ILE A 160 4.02 18.45 -12.92
N LEU A 161 3.78 17.61 -13.92
CA LEU A 161 2.46 17.04 -14.14
C LEU A 161 2.37 15.69 -13.42
N LEU A 162 1.36 15.53 -12.56
CA LEU A 162 0.97 14.26 -11.97
C LEU A 162 -0.22 13.69 -12.76
N MET A 163 -0.03 12.54 -13.41
CA MET A 163 -1.08 11.83 -14.14
C MET A 163 -1.54 10.59 -13.37
N MET A 164 -2.85 10.44 -13.23
CA MET A 164 -3.50 9.33 -12.55
C MET A 164 -4.79 8.92 -13.27
N ASP A 165 -5.27 7.71 -13.00
CA ASP A 165 -6.66 7.38 -13.31
C ASP A 165 -7.64 8.19 -12.45
N ASN A 166 -8.92 8.20 -12.81
CA ASN A 166 -9.99 8.77 -11.99
C ASN A 166 -10.79 7.67 -11.26
N GLY A 167 -10.08 6.73 -10.64
CA GLY A 167 -10.63 5.66 -9.81
C GLY A 167 -10.60 5.99 -8.31
N VAL A 168 -11.23 5.14 -7.50
CA VAL A 168 -11.37 5.33 -6.04
C VAL A 168 -10.01 5.41 -5.32
N THR A 169 -9.04 4.60 -5.73
CA THR A 169 -7.67 4.66 -5.18
C THR A 169 -7.03 6.02 -5.49
N SER A 170 -7.19 6.53 -6.71
CA SER A 170 -6.65 7.83 -7.10
C SER A 170 -7.30 8.97 -6.32
N ASP A 171 -8.63 8.96 -6.16
CA ASP A 171 -9.33 9.94 -5.32
C ASP A 171 -8.81 9.96 -3.88
N ALA A 172 -8.61 8.78 -3.27
CA ALA A 172 -8.02 8.68 -1.93
C ALA A 172 -6.62 9.33 -1.85
N ILE A 173 -5.79 9.18 -2.89
CA ILE A 173 -4.48 9.83 -2.97
C ILE A 173 -4.62 11.35 -3.05
N ILE A 174 -5.55 11.87 -3.85
CA ILE A 174 -5.83 13.32 -3.94
C ILE A 174 -6.24 13.87 -2.57
N GLN A 175 -7.17 13.20 -1.87
CA GLN A 175 -7.64 13.65 -0.57
C GLN A 175 -6.53 13.61 0.50
N THR A 176 -5.75 12.53 0.55
CA THR A 176 -4.78 12.31 1.63
C THR A 176 -3.42 12.94 1.39
N SER A 177 -2.99 13.05 0.12
CA SER A 177 -1.63 13.48 -0.26
C SER A 177 -1.61 14.84 -0.95
N LEU A 178 -2.73 15.27 -1.54
CA LEU A 178 -2.89 16.60 -2.14
C LEU A 178 -3.88 17.51 -1.40
N TYR A 179 -4.45 17.05 -0.28
CA TYR A 179 -5.43 17.79 0.52
C TYR A 179 -6.66 18.20 -0.30
N GLY A 180 -7.10 17.35 -1.23
CA GLY A 180 -8.26 17.60 -2.09
C GLY A 180 -8.02 18.62 -3.20
N LYS A 181 -6.77 19.03 -3.45
CA LYS A 181 -6.42 20.05 -4.43
C LYS A 181 -6.00 19.43 -5.77
N SER A 182 -6.40 20.08 -6.86
CA SER A 182 -5.94 19.74 -8.22
C SER A 182 -4.49 20.17 -8.48
N ALA A 183 -3.96 21.12 -7.68
CA ALA A 183 -2.59 21.55 -7.76
C ALA A 183 -1.98 21.86 -6.37
N ILE A 184 -0.69 21.57 -6.23
CA ILE A 184 0.14 22.02 -5.11
C ILE A 184 1.10 23.08 -5.61
N HIS A 185 1.05 24.26 -4.99
CA HIS A 185 2.02 25.33 -5.20
C HIS A 185 2.94 25.44 -3.96
N ARG A 186 4.24 25.46 -4.21
CA ARG A 186 5.30 25.74 -3.22
C ARG A 186 6.29 26.75 -3.83
N SER A 187 7.13 27.35 -3.00
CA SER A 187 8.03 28.44 -3.42
C SER A 187 8.98 28.06 -4.57
N ASN A 188 9.28 26.78 -4.76
CA ASN A 188 10.23 26.27 -5.75
C ASN A 188 9.63 25.24 -6.72
N TYR A 189 8.33 24.95 -6.62
CA TYR A 189 7.68 24.01 -7.54
C TYR A 189 6.15 24.09 -7.57
N VAL A 190 5.60 23.57 -8.67
CA VAL A 190 4.17 23.35 -8.87
C VAL A 190 3.95 21.89 -9.27
N VAL A 191 2.96 21.25 -8.66
CA VAL A 191 2.48 19.92 -9.09
C VAL A 191 1.04 20.10 -9.54
N ASP A 192 0.79 20.03 -10.85
CA ASP A 192 -0.56 20.02 -11.41
C ASP A 192 -1.03 18.57 -11.58
N THR A 193 -2.32 18.31 -11.39
CA THR A 193 -2.90 16.97 -11.51
C THR A 193 -3.76 16.85 -12.76
N TYR A 194 -3.63 15.73 -13.47
CA TYR A 194 -4.52 15.34 -14.56
C TYR A 194 -5.09 13.94 -14.29
N LEU A 195 -6.42 13.83 -14.30
CA LEU A 195 -7.17 12.61 -14.01
C LEU A 195 -7.98 12.19 -15.24
N THR A 196 -7.90 10.92 -15.64
CA THR A 196 -8.80 10.35 -16.66
C THR A 196 -8.92 8.84 -16.50
N ASN A 197 -10.09 8.26 -16.80
CA ASN A 197 -10.24 6.80 -16.94
C ASN A 197 -10.10 6.33 -18.40
N SER A 198 -9.99 7.25 -19.36
CA SER A 198 -9.86 6.95 -20.78
C SER A 198 -8.39 6.83 -21.18
N TYR A 199 -8.01 5.67 -21.71
CA TYR A 199 -6.67 5.48 -22.24
C TYR A 199 -6.41 6.35 -23.48
N SER A 200 -7.44 6.66 -24.26
CA SER A 200 -7.33 7.61 -25.37
C SER A 200 -6.95 9.02 -24.89
N ASP A 201 -7.63 9.50 -23.85
CA ASP A 201 -7.34 10.81 -23.23
C ASP A 201 -5.96 10.82 -22.57
N TRP A 202 -5.58 9.72 -21.92
CA TRP A 202 -4.24 9.53 -21.36
C TRP A 202 -3.18 9.69 -22.45
N LYS A 203 -3.32 8.97 -23.57
CA LYS A 203 -2.38 9.04 -24.71
C LYS A 203 -2.34 10.44 -25.29
N ASN A 204 -3.50 11.07 -25.49
CA ASN A 204 -3.59 12.44 -26.00
C ASN A 204 -2.86 13.42 -25.08
N LYS A 205 -3.07 13.32 -23.76
CA LYS A 205 -2.36 14.16 -22.79
C LYS A 205 -0.86 13.94 -22.88
N VAL A 206 -0.37 12.70 -22.90
CA VAL A 206 1.07 12.41 -23.02
C VAL A 206 1.67 12.99 -24.30
N ASN A 207 1.00 12.81 -25.44
CA ASN A 207 1.48 13.28 -26.75
C ASN A 207 1.49 14.81 -26.89
N THR A 208 0.66 15.52 -26.11
CA THR A 208 0.51 16.98 -26.18
C THR A 208 1.29 17.72 -25.10
N ILE A 209 1.91 17.01 -24.15
CA ILE A 209 2.80 17.63 -23.16
C ILE A 209 4.03 18.21 -23.86
N SER A 210 4.35 19.46 -23.53
CA SER A 210 5.58 20.12 -23.93
C SER A 210 6.47 20.39 -22.71
N ASP A 211 7.77 20.33 -22.93
CA ASP A 211 8.83 20.82 -22.05
C ASP A 211 8.75 22.32 -21.72
N LYS A 212 7.94 23.08 -22.48
CA LYS A 212 7.58 24.47 -22.15
C LYS A 212 6.55 24.59 -21.03
N ASP A 213 5.72 23.56 -20.86
CA ASP A 213 4.62 23.57 -19.89
C ASP A 213 4.97 22.83 -18.59
N TYR A 214 5.76 21.76 -18.70
CA TYR A 214 6.14 20.90 -17.59
C TYR A 214 7.58 20.40 -17.74
N ASP A 215 8.34 20.41 -16.64
CA ASP A 215 9.71 19.91 -16.59
C ASP A 215 9.80 18.39 -16.41
N ALA A 216 8.75 17.77 -15.88
CA ALA A 216 8.64 16.33 -15.72
C ALA A 216 7.20 15.85 -15.61
N LEU A 217 7.03 14.58 -15.96
CA LEU A 217 5.80 13.82 -15.79
C LEU A 217 5.99 12.82 -14.64
N ILE A 218 5.01 12.72 -13.76
CA ILE A 218 4.88 11.65 -12.79
C ILE A 218 3.63 10.84 -13.14
N ILE A 219 3.79 9.52 -13.28
CA ILE A 219 2.65 8.60 -13.32
C ILE A 219 2.51 7.91 -11.96
N SER A 220 1.32 7.98 -11.39
CA SER A 220 1.01 7.43 -10.07
C SER A 220 0.10 6.19 -10.22
N ASN A 221 -1.11 6.16 -9.64
CA ASN A 221 -2.06 5.07 -9.87
C ASN A 221 -2.80 5.26 -11.21
N TYR A 222 -2.83 4.21 -12.03
CA TYR A 222 -3.52 4.21 -13.34
C TYR A 222 -4.14 2.83 -13.66
N ALA A 223 -4.41 2.03 -12.62
CA ALA A 223 -4.98 0.69 -12.73
C ALA A 223 -6.46 0.66 -13.19
N ALA A 224 -7.15 1.81 -13.15
CA ALA A 224 -8.54 1.92 -13.60
C ALA A 224 -8.68 2.46 -15.04
N LEU A 225 -7.58 2.66 -15.77
CA LEU A 225 -7.64 3.06 -17.18
C LEU A 225 -8.32 1.99 -18.04
N LYS A 226 -9.17 2.45 -18.94
CA LYS A 226 -9.89 1.63 -19.90
C LYS A 226 -9.62 2.05 -21.33
N ASP A 227 -9.58 1.07 -22.23
CA ASP A 227 -9.56 1.31 -23.66
C ASP A 227 -10.96 1.69 -24.19
N ASP A 228 -11.05 1.95 -25.50
CA ASP A 228 -12.30 2.35 -26.16
C ASP A 228 -13.37 1.24 -26.16
N ASN A 229 -13.02 0.01 -25.76
CA ASN A 229 -13.91 -1.13 -25.60
C ASN A 229 -14.23 -1.42 -24.12
N ASP A 230 -13.99 -0.47 -23.21
CA ASP A 230 -14.18 -0.57 -21.76
C ASP A 230 -13.32 -1.66 -21.08
N LYS A 231 -12.26 -2.14 -21.74
CA LYS A 231 -11.33 -3.13 -21.16
C LYS A 231 -10.22 -2.44 -20.38
N GLN A 232 -9.87 -2.99 -19.23
CA GLN A 232 -8.72 -2.52 -18.45
C GLN A 232 -7.43 -2.64 -19.25
N VAL A 233 -6.61 -1.58 -19.25
CA VAL A 233 -5.32 -1.56 -19.93
C VAL A 233 -4.22 -2.11 -19.00
N PRO A 234 -3.38 -3.06 -19.42
CA PRO A 234 -2.32 -3.61 -18.58
C PRO A 234 -1.33 -2.55 -18.08
N LEU A 235 -1.01 -2.57 -16.78
CA LEU A 235 -0.12 -1.60 -16.14
C LEU A 235 1.25 -1.48 -16.85
N ASP A 236 1.86 -2.62 -17.19
CA ASP A 236 3.16 -2.67 -17.87
C ASP A 236 3.11 -1.97 -19.24
N SER A 237 2.07 -2.25 -20.02
CA SER A 237 1.87 -1.67 -21.36
C SER A 237 1.66 -0.16 -21.26
N THR A 238 0.85 0.31 -20.32
CA THR A 238 0.62 1.74 -20.08
C THR A 238 1.90 2.47 -19.71
N SER A 239 2.69 1.93 -18.78
CA SER A 239 3.95 2.54 -18.35
C SER A 239 4.97 2.61 -19.48
N ARG A 240 5.10 1.54 -20.27
CA ARG A 240 6.01 1.49 -21.42
C ARG A 240 5.62 2.47 -22.51
N TRP A 241 4.35 2.45 -22.89
CA TRP A 241 3.84 3.36 -23.91
C TRP A 241 4.05 4.81 -23.49
N THR A 242 3.73 5.16 -22.23
CA THR A 242 3.92 6.51 -21.70
C THR A 242 5.39 6.93 -21.73
N SER A 243 6.30 6.03 -21.35
CA SER A 243 7.75 6.30 -21.39
C SER A 243 8.28 6.53 -22.81
N GLN A 244 7.77 5.78 -23.79
CA GLN A 244 8.18 5.88 -25.19
C GLN A 244 7.70 7.17 -25.87
N HIS A 245 6.53 7.70 -25.47
CA HIS A 245 5.89 8.84 -26.14
C HIS A 245 6.03 10.16 -25.39
N SER A 246 6.47 10.13 -24.13
CA SER A 246 6.69 11.36 -23.37
C SER A 246 7.89 12.14 -23.91
N SER A 247 7.68 13.43 -24.14
CA SER A 247 8.69 14.42 -24.52
C SER A 247 9.51 14.93 -23.32
N ILE A 248 9.12 14.57 -22.10
CA ILE A 248 9.75 15.02 -20.85
C ILE A 248 10.08 13.84 -19.90
N PRO A 249 11.03 14.02 -18.96
CA PRO A 249 11.40 12.98 -18.01
C PRO A 249 10.21 12.39 -17.22
N LEU A 250 10.07 11.06 -17.27
CA LEU A 250 8.98 10.31 -16.62
C LEU A 250 9.43 9.67 -15.30
N PHE A 251 8.76 9.98 -14.20
CA PHE A 251 8.96 9.40 -12.87
C PHE A 251 7.70 8.64 -12.40
N ALA A 252 7.82 7.86 -11.33
CA ALA A 252 6.69 7.11 -10.75
C ALA A 252 6.85 6.85 -9.25
N PHE A 253 5.78 6.40 -8.59
CA PHE A 253 5.78 6.07 -7.14
C PHE A 253 5.64 4.59 -6.81
N TRP A 254 5.17 3.76 -7.75
CA TRP A 254 5.10 2.31 -7.59
C TRP A 254 6.09 1.62 -8.51
N LYS A 255 6.69 0.56 -7.99
CA LYS A 255 7.76 -0.21 -8.64
C LYS A 255 7.34 -0.84 -9.96
N TYR A 256 6.07 -1.23 -10.14
CA TYR A 256 5.58 -1.79 -11.41
C TYR A 256 5.76 -0.84 -12.61
N SER A 257 5.86 0.47 -12.36
CA SER A 257 6.03 1.53 -13.36
C SER A 257 7.49 1.84 -13.70
N VAL A 258 8.48 1.21 -13.05
CA VAL A 258 9.90 1.63 -13.12
C VAL A 258 10.74 0.55 -13.79
N GLY A 259 11.67 0.96 -14.67
CA GLY A 259 12.58 0.04 -15.36
C GLY A 259 12.89 0.44 -16.80
N LYS A 260 13.64 -0.41 -17.51
CA LYS A 260 14.01 -0.19 -18.90
C LYS A 260 12.79 -0.06 -19.81
N GLY A 261 12.72 1.06 -20.53
CA GLY A 261 11.59 1.42 -21.39
C GLY A 261 10.34 1.84 -20.61
N LYS A 262 10.45 2.19 -19.32
CA LYS A 262 9.38 2.64 -18.42
C LYS A 262 9.77 3.95 -17.72
N ALA A 263 9.23 4.26 -16.55
CA ALA A 263 9.64 5.45 -15.80
C ALA A 263 11.07 5.33 -15.25
N ILE A 264 11.73 6.47 -15.10
CA ILE A 264 13.07 6.65 -14.52
C ILE A 264 13.13 6.09 -13.11
N GLY A 265 12.08 6.27 -12.32
CA GLY A 265 12.02 5.86 -10.92
C GLY A 265 11.65 7.01 -9.99
N GLY A 266 12.09 6.93 -8.74
CA GLY A 266 11.75 7.90 -7.71
C GLY A 266 11.88 7.34 -6.30
N LEU A 267 11.26 8.03 -5.35
CA LEU A 267 11.04 7.50 -4.01
C LEU A 267 9.78 6.63 -4.03
N LEU A 268 9.96 5.32 -4.05
CA LEU A 268 8.87 4.37 -4.22
C LEU A 268 8.33 3.88 -2.88
N MET A 269 7.04 3.61 -2.85
CA MET A 269 6.42 2.81 -1.78
C MET A 269 6.81 1.35 -1.92
N ARG A 270 6.89 0.63 -0.80
CA ARG A 270 7.18 -0.80 -0.76
C ARG A 270 6.01 -1.55 -0.15
N GLY A 271 5.37 -2.43 -0.92
CA GLY A 271 4.36 -3.34 -0.37
C GLY A 271 4.94 -4.19 0.74
N TYR A 272 6.21 -4.59 0.60
CA TYR A 272 6.98 -5.28 1.64
C TYR A 272 6.92 -4.59 3.01
N ASP A 273 7.08 -3.26 3.06
CA ASP A 273 7.06 -2.53 4.33
C ASP A 273 5.63 -2.40 4.91
N GLN A 274 4.59 -2.55 4.09
CA GLN A 274 3.21 -2.66 4.57
C GLN A 274 3.01 -4.01 5.28
N GLY A 275 3.35 -5.10 4.60
CA GLY A 275 3.25 -6.46 5.13
C GLY A 275 4.07 -6.66 6.40
N LYS A 276 5.32 -6.21 6.39
CA LYS A 276 6.21 -6.25 7.54
C LYS A 276 5.60 -5.58 8.77
N HIS A 277 5.15 -4.34 8.66
CA HIS A 277 4.58 -3.64 9.81
C HIS A 277 3.27 -4.26 10.28
N ALA A 278 2.46 -4.80 9.36
CA ALA A 278 1.23 -5.50 9.73
C ALA A 278 1.51 -6.77 10.53
N ALA A 279 2.52 -7.56 10.12
CA ALA A 279 2.98 -8.72 10.87
C ALA A 279 3.50 -8.35 12.27
N LEU A 280 4.27 -7.27 12.39
CA LEU A 280 4.77 -6.80 13.68
C LEU A 280 3.62 -6.36 14.61
N ILE A 281 2.63 -5.64 14.09
CA ILE A 281 1.42 -5.26 14.84
C ILE A 281 0.64 -6.51 15.27
N LEU A 282 0.49 -7.49 14.39
CA LEU A 282 -0.21 -8.74 14.67
C LEU A 282 0.51 -9.53 15.77
N ASN A 283 1.83 -9.71 15.68
CA ASN A 283 2.61 -10.40 16.69
C ASN A 283 2.50 -9.71 18.06
N GLU A 284 2.59 -8.38 18.10
CA GLU A 284 2.40 -7.61 19.35
C GLU A 284 0.98 -7.80 19.90
N SER A 285 -0.03 -7.80 19.03
CA SER A 285 -1.42 -7.93 19.43
C SER A 285 -1.71 -9.29 20.04
N LEU A 286 -1.24 -10.37 19.42
CA LEU A 286 -1.39 -11.72 19.92
C LEU A 286 -0.57 -11.97 21.20
N ALA A 287 0.64 -11.41 21.29
CA ALA A 287 1.49 -11.59 22.46
C ALA A 287 1.00 -10.83 23.71
N THR A 288 0.37 -9.66 23.53
CA THR A 288 0.04 -8.76 24.65
C THR A 288 -1.47 -8.61 24.91
N GLY A 289 -2.31 -9.05 23.98
CA GLY A 289 -3.76 -8.78 23.99
C GLY A 289 -4.12 -7.30 23.78
N ARG A 290 -3.15 -6.44 23.46
CA ARG A 290 -3.36 -5.01 23.21
C ARG A 290 -3.40 -4.74 21.72
N ILE A 291 -4.11 -3.70 21.31
CA ILE A 291 -4.19 -3.27 19.92
C ILE A 291 -3.30 -2.04 19.73
N PRO A 292 -2.15 -2.17 19.02
CA PRO A 292 -1.25 -1.05 18.77
C PRO A 292 -1.96 0.07 18.00
N LYS A 293 -1.38 1.29 18.02
CA LYS A 293 -1.93 2.41 17.25
C LYS A 293 -1.66 2.22 15.74
N VAL A 294 -2.58 2.73 14.93
CA VAL A 294 -2.41 2.81 13.48
C VAL A 294 -1.10 3.50 13.12
N THR A 295 -0.34 2.90 12.20
CA THR A 295 0.96 3.41 11.75
C THR A 295 0.96 3.70 10.26
N THR A 296 2.02 4.34 9.79
CA THR A 296 2.28 4.59 8.37
C THR A 296 3.77 4.34 8.13
N PRO A 297 4.17 3.48 7.18
CA PRO A 297 5.58 3.27 6.88
C PRO A 297 6.18 4.58 6.39
N ILE A 298 7.11 5.16 7.16
CA ILE A 298 7.67 6.50 6.89
C ILE A 298 8.81 6.45 5.85
N ARG A 299 9.27 5.23 5.49
CA ARG A 299 10.41 5.00 4.61
C ARG A 299 9.93 4.42 3.29
N GLY A 300 10.13 5.16 2.21
CA GLY A 300 10.17 4.61 0.86
C GLY A 300 11.60 4.25 0.47
N GLU A 301 11.75 3.63 -0.71
CA GLU A 301 13.06 3.27 -1.27
C GLU A 301 13.30 4.07 -2.55
N TYR A 302 14.50 4.64 -2.65
CA TYR A 302 14.93 5.30 -3.88
C TYR A 302 15.30 4.23 -4.90
N ILE A 303 14.48 4.06 -5.93
CA ILE A 303 14.74 3.12 -7.02
C ILE A 303 14.82 3.89 -8.32
N TYR A 304 15.87 3.66 -9.10
CA TYR A 304 16.07 4.31 -10.40
C TYR A 304 16.57 3.33 -11.46
N SER A 305 16.04 3.45 -12.68
CA SER A 305 16.55 2.75 -13.86
C SER A 305 17.79 3.46 -14.40
N LYS A 306 18.91 2.74 -14.56
CA LYS A 306 20.13 3.29 -15.19
C LYS A 306 19.89 3.61 -16.66
N SER A 307 19.19 2.73 -17.39
CA SER A 307 18.88 2.96 -18.81
C SER A 307 18.03 4.21 -19.03
N GLU A 308 17.06 4.48 -18.16
CA GLU A 308 16.21 5.67 -18.27
C GLU A 308 16.93 6.93 -17.79
N LEU A 309 17.73 6.86 -16.72
CA LEU A 309 18.62 7.97 -16.34
C LEU A 309 19.56 8.34 -17.49
N TYR A 310 20.14 7.33 -18.15
CA TYR A 310 21.01 7.54 -19.32
C TYR A 310 20.25 8.14 -20.50
N ARG A 311 19.06 7.60 -20.84
CA ARG A 311 18.22 8.11 -21.94
C ARG A 311 17.91 9.60 -21.78
N TRP A 312 17.61 10.03 -20.56
CA TRP A 312 17.27 11.42 -20.26
C TRP A 312 18.48 12.31 -19.93
N GLY A 313 19.71 11.78 -19.96
CA GLY A 313 20.91 12.54 -19.60
C GLY A 313 20.91 13.02 -18.14
N LEU A 314 20.21 12.31 -17.25
CA LEU A 314 20.02 12.71 -15.85
C LEU A 314 21.03 12.04 -14.94
N THR A 315 21.61 12.84 -14.04
CA THR A 315 22.51 12.35 -12.99
C THR A 315 21.95 12.62 -11.61
N LEU A 316 21.92 11.59 -10.77
CA LEU A 316 21.54 11.76 -9.36
C LEU A 316 22.64 12.50 -8.60
N SER A 317 22.24 13.40 -7.69
CA SER A 317 23.18 14.02 -6.75
C SER A 317 23.93 12.97 -5.91
N PRO A 318 25.16 13.25 -5.43
CA PRO A 318 25.93 12.29 -4.63
C PRO A 318 25.16 11.75 -3.41
N ARG A 319 24.34 12.60 -2.77
CA ARG A 319 23.50 12.22 -1.63
C ARG A 319 22.39 11.24 -2.03
N LEU A 320 21.74 11.44 -3.16
CA LEU A 320 20.72 10.51 -3.66
C LEU A 320 21.35 9.21 -4.15
N LYS A 321 22.48 9.28 -4.87
CA LYS A 321 23.20 8.11 -5.39
C LYS A 321 23.59 7.12 -4.28
N LYS A 322 23.97 7.59 -3.08
CA LYS A 322 24.28 6.73 -1.92
C LYS A 322 23.07 5.98 -1.36
N ARG A 323 21.85 6.48 -1.58
CA ARG A 323 20.60 5.89 -1.06
C ARG A 323 19.80 5.16 -2.14
N ALA A 324 20.18 5.34 -3.41
CA ALA A 324 19.49 4.80 -4.56
C ALA A 324 19.89 3.33 -4.78
N LYS A 325 18.87 2.49 -4.93
CA LYS A 325 18.99 1.19 -5.57
C LYS A 325 18.82 1.39 -7.08
N PHE A 326 19.83 0.99 -7.83
CA PHE A 326 19.76 1.02 -9.28
C PHE A 326 19.26 -0.32 -9.80
N ILE A 327 18.26 -0.26 -10.68
CA ILE A 327 17.83 -1.36 -11.53
C ILE A 327 18.23 -1.03 -12.96
N GLU A 328 18.35 -2.03 -13.83
CA GLU A 328 18.66 -1.88 -15.27
C GLU A 328 19.61 -0.75 -15.63
#